data_AF-A0A941ZKX8-F1
#
_entry.id   AF-A0A941ZKX8-F1
#
_cell.length_a   1.000
_cell.length_b   1.000
_cell.length_c   1.000
_cell.angle_alpha   90.00
_cell.angle_beta   90.00
_cell.angle_gamma   90.00
#
_symmetry.space_group_name_H-M   'P 1'
#
loop_
_entity.id
_entity.type
_entity.pdbx_description
1 polymer ?
#
loop_
_entity_poly.entity_id
_entity_poly.type
_entity_poly.pdbx_seq_one_letter_code
_entity_poly.pdbx_strand_id
1 'polypeptide(L)'
;RRRSQNADITTIDRAIMMLGITPFFRDFENLTPVEEHLEDHPQAMLGMLRVVARARRAAHFARDWAVLRHDLDVDEITVAALLRDIAEILLWCFAPQLALEVNGLKERDPGMRSRVAQTAVYGFRTLDLQLALCEAWHLPSLLLTLMNEAQVNNPRVRNVVCAVSLARHSANGWNDPALPDDFNAIADLLHLTPDAVMMRAGIDPYTAEETAGLNRSNAG
;
A
#
# COMPACT_ATOMS: atom_id res chain seq x y z
N ARG A 1 -2.81 21.90 36.02
CA ARG A 1 -3.07 20.59 35.37
C ARG A 1 -3.96 20.81 34.13
N ARG A 2 -3.36 21.18 32.99
CA ARG A 2 -3.97 21.04 31.65
C ARG A 2 -3.35 19.77 31.07
N ARG A 3 -4.04 18.63 31.24
CA ARG A 3 -3.65 17.38 30.60
C ARG A 3 -3.88 17.58 29.11
N SER A 4 -2.81 17.68 28.34
CA SER A 4 -2.85 17.61 26.89
C SER A 4 -3.54 16.31 26.49
N GLN A 5 -4.81 16.41 26.09
CA GLN A 5 -5.39 15.46 25.17
C GLN A 5 -4.76 15.70 23.79
N ASN A 6 -3.44 15.51 23.67
CA ASN A 6 -2.83 15.20 22.39
C ASN A 6 -3.31 13.77 22.09
N ALA A 7 -4.55 13.63 21.62
CA ALA A 7 -4.89 12.47 20.84
C ALA A 7 -3.95 12.53 19.64
N ASP A 8 -3.06 11.54 19.54
CA ASP A 8 -2.23 11.39 18.35
C ASP A 8 -3.12 11.57 17.11
N ILE A 9 -2.74 12.48 16.21
CA ILE A 9 -3.53 12.78 15.02
C ILE A 9 -3.33 11.62 14.03
N THR A 10 -4.15 10.59 14.18
CA THR A 10 -4.03 9.33 13.45
C THR A 10 -4.97 9.26 12.23
N THR A 11 -5.84 10.25 12.06
CA THR A 11 -6.85 10.32 11.00
C THR A 11 -6.86 11.68 10.29
N ILE A 12 -7.29 11.69 9.03
CA ILE A 12 -7.25 12.87 8.14
C ILE A 12 -8.22 13.96 8.62
N ASP A 13 -9.43 13.58 9.04
CA ASP A 13 -10.46 14.48 9.56
C ASP A 13 -9.97 15.25 10.80
N ARG A 14 -9.33 14.55 11.74
CA ARG A 14 -8.73 15.16 12.95
C ARG A 14 -7.60 16.11 12.57
N ALA A 15 -6.77 15.75 11.59
CA ALA A 15 -5.70 16.62 11.10
C ALA A 15 -6.25 17.92 10.52
N ILE A 16 -7.27 17.85 9.66
CA ILE A 16 -7.90 19.02 9.05
C ILE A 16 -8.62 19.87 10.11
N MET A 17 -9.29 19.25 11.09
CA MET A 17 -9.94 19.98 12.18
C MET A 17 -8.93 20.76 13.04
N MET A 18 -7.75 20.19 13.30
CA MET A 18 -6.70 20.86 14.08
C MET A 18 -5.97 21.94 13.29
N LEU A 19 -5.73 21.74 12.00
CA LEU A 19 -5.12 22.73 11.11
C LEU A 19 -6.08 23.91 10.84
N GLY A 20 -7.37 23.60 10.73
CA GLY A 20 -8.42 24.50 10.26
C GLY A 20 -8.58 24.44 8.74
N ILE A 21 -9.84 24.49 8.28
CA ILE A 21 -10.19 24.37 6.85
C ILE A 21 -9.60 25.52 6.02
N THR A 22 -9.68 26.76 6.50
CA THR A 22 -9.16 27.93 5.76
C THR A 22 -7.63 27.92 5.65
N PRO A 23 -6.85 27.68 6.73
CA PRO A 23 -5.41 27.47 6.63
C PRO A 23 -5.04 26.33 5.68
N PHE A 24 -5.75 25.20 5.74
CA PHE A 24 -5.53 24.09 4.82
C PHE A 24 -5.62 24.55 3.35
N PHE A 25 -6.72 25.14 2.91
CA PHE A 25 -6.81 25.56 1.51
C PHE A 25 -5.74 26.58 1.15
N ARG A 26 -5.50 27.61 1.99
CA ARG A 26 -4.46 28.60 1.73
C ARG A 26 -3.07 27.99 1.55
N ASP A 27 -2.70 27.03 2.39
CA ASP A 27 -1.36 26.46 2.41
C ASP A 27 -1.17 25.42 1.27
N PHE A 28 -2.26 24.84 0.75
CA PHE A 28 -2.26 23.80 -0.29
C PHE A 28 -2.81 24.26 -1.66
N GLU A 29 -3.23 25.52 -1.82
CA GLU A 29 -3.85 26.05 -3.06
C GLU A 29 -2.89 26.17 -4.24
N ASN A 30 -1.62 26.48 -3.98
CA ASN A 30 -0.62 26.79 -5.02
C ASN A 30 0.52 25.75 -5.08
N LEU A 31 0.18 24.47 -4.93
CA LEU A 31 1.16 23.40 -5.11
C LEU A 31 1.37 23.10 -6.59
N THR A 32 2.63 22.85 -6.97
CA THR A 32 2.96 22.35 -8.30
C THR A 32 2.34 20.96 -8.50
N PRO A 33 1.51 20.76 -9.54
CA PRO A 33 0.98 19.46 -9.88
C PRO A 33 2.10 18.47 -10.21
N VAL A 34 1.88 17.20 -9.94
CA VAL A 34 2.90 16.18 -10.19
C VAL A 34 3.16 15.99 -11.68
N GLU A 35 2.16 16.27 -12.52
CA GLU A 35 2.23 16.31 -13.98
C GLU A 35 3.25 17.33 -14.49
N GLU A 36 3.29 18.50 -13.89
CA GLU A 36 4.29 19.53 -14.19
C GLU A 36 5.66 19.11 -13.65
N HIS A 37 5.70 18.55 -12.43
CA HIS A 37 6.96 18.11 -11.81
C HIS A 37 7.66 16.97 -12.58
N LEU A 38 6.90 16.10 -13.23
CA LEU A 38 7.40 14.94 -13.97
C LEU A 38 7.25 15.08 -15.49
N GLU A 39 7.12 16.29 -16.02
CA GLU A 39 6.93 16.56 -17.45
C GLU A 39 8.00 15.88 -18.32
N ASP A 40 9.27 15.98 -17.91
CA ASP A 40 10.42 15.35 -18.59
C ASP A 40 10.52 13.83 -18.39
N HIS A 41 9.67 13.24 -17.54
CA HIS A 41 9.74 11.84 -17.11
C HIS A 41 8.38 11.12 -17.20
N PRO A 42 7.77 11.01 -18.40
CA PRO A 42 6.43 10.43 -18.57
C PRO A 42 6.33 8.96 -18.13
N GLN A 43 7.41 8.19 -18.26
CA GLN A 43 7.44 6.81 -17.76
C GLN A 43 7.47 6.74 -16.23
N ALA A 44 8.13 7.70 -15.57
CA ALA A 44 8.11 7.81 -14.11
C ALA A 44 6.71 8.19 -13.61
N MET A 45 6.00 9.05 -14.34
CA MET A 45 4.60 9.37 -14.05
C MET A 45 3.72 8.12 -14.06
N LEU A 46 3.84 7.26 -15.08
CA LEU A 46 3.11 6.00 -15.14
C LEU A 46 3.46 5.07 -13.97
N GLY A 47 4.75 4.98 -13.60
CA GLY A 47 5.21 4.25 -12.43
C GLY A 47 4.57 4.75 -11.13
N MET A 48 4.62 6.07 -10.91
CA MET A 48 4.02 6.74 -9.76
C MET A 48 2.51 6.46 -9.67
N LEU A 49 1.77 6.64 -10.78
CA LEU A 49 0.32 6.43 -10.83
C LEU A 49 -0.05 4.98 -10.50
N ARG A 50 0.75 3.99 -10.93
CA ARG A 50 0.55 2.58 -10.57
C ARG A 50 0.70 2.36 -9.06
N VAL A 51 1.71 2.98 -8.43
CA VAL A 51 1.90 2.90 -6.97
C VAL A 51 0.77 3.58 -6.22
N VAL A 52 0.32 4.76 -6.66
CA VAL A 52 -0.83 5.46 -6.07
C VAL A 52 -2.11 4.62 -6.16
N ALA A 53 -2.37 4.01 -7.32
CA ALA A 53 -3.52 3.13 -7.51
C ALA A 53 -3.45 1.90 -6.57
N ARG A 54 -2.27 1.30 -6.42
CA ARG A 54 -2.02 0.18 -5.50
C ARG A 54 -2.26 0.60 -4.04
N ALA A 55 -1.72 1.73 -3.60
CA ALA A 55 -1.88 2.24 -2.23
C ALA A 55 -3.36 2.51 -1.90
N ARG A 56 -4.11 3.12 -2.83
CA ARG A 56 -5.55 3.34 -2.68
C ARG A 56 -6.33 2.03 -2.58
N ARG A 57 -5.97 1.02 -3.39
CA ARG A 57 -6.60 -0.30 -3.34
C ARG A 57 -6.32 -1.00 -2.00
N ALA A 58 -5.08 -0.93 -1.50
CA ALA A 58 -4.73 -1.44 -0.18
C ALA A 58 -5.55 -0.77 0.92
N ALA A 59 -5.70 0.56 0.88
CA ALA A 59 -6.53 1.29 1.83
C ALA A 59 -8.00 0.85 1.80
N HIS A 60 -8.57 0.64 0.61
CA HIS A 60 -9.94 0.13 0.48
C HIS A 60 -10.09 -1.27 1.09
N PHE A 61 -9.21 -2.22 0.76
CA PHE A 61 -9.25 -3.56 1.35
C PHE A 61 -9.11 -3.51 2.88
N ALA A 62 -8.13 -2.76 3.39
CA ALA A 62 -7.89 -2.63 4.81
C ALA A 62 -9.12 -2.07 5.55
N ARG A 63 -9.79 -1.09 4.95
CA ARG A 63 -11.02 -0.48 5.46
C ARG A 63 -12.16 -1.49 5.52
N ASP A 64 -12.45 -2.15 4.39
CA ASP A 64 -13.57 -3.10 4.28
C ASP A 64 -13.42 -4.24 5.29
N TRP A 65 -12.19 -4.74 5.45
CA TRP A 65 -11.89 -5.81 6.40
C TRP A 65 -11.90 -5.35 7.85
N ALA A 66 -11.46 -4.12 8.13
CA ALA A 66 -11.58 -3.54 9.46
C ALA A 66 -13.05 -3.39 9.87
N VAL A 67 -13.91 -2.95 8.96
CA VAL A 67 -15.37 -2.86 9.17
C VAL A 67 -15.97 -4.24 9.45
N LEU A 68 -15.63 -5.26 8.65
CA LEU A 68 -16.10 -6.63 8.86
C LEU A 68 -15.66 -7.21 10.21
N ARG A 69 -14.48 -6.84 10.68
CA ARG A 69 -13.95 -7.24 11.99
C ARG A 69 -14.48 -6.42 13.15
N HIS A 70 -15.36 -5.45 12.89
CA HIS A 70 -15.88 -4.50 13.88
C HIS A 70 -14.76 -3.77 14.63
N ASP A 71 -13.70 -3.38 13.92
CA ASP A 71 -12.62 -2.57 14.49
C ASP A 71 -13.16 -1.18 14.88
N LEU A 72 -12.74 -0.68 16.04
CA LEU A 72 -13.21 0.61 16.56
C LEU A 72 -12.60 1.80 15.80
N ASP A 73 -11.39 1.62 15.26
CA ASP A 73 -10.57 2.68 14.69
C ASP A 73 -10.17 2.33 13.25
N VAL A 74 -11.20 2.11 12.41
CA VAL A 74 -11.09 1.75 10.98
C VAL A 74 -10.22 2.75 10.21
N ASP A 75 -10.35 4.04 10.50
CA ASP A 75 -9.65 5.09 9.76
C ASP A 75 -8.13 5.03 9.98
N GLU A 76 -7.67 4.63 11.16
CA GLU A 76 -6.22 4.50 11.43
C GLU A 76 -5.61 3.35 10.63
N ILE A 77 -6.33 2.23 10.51
CA ILE A 77 -5.91 1.08 9.70
C ILE A 77 -5.90 1.48 8.22
N THR A 78 -6.92 2.22 7.78
CA THR A 78 -7.05 2.72 6.40
C THR A 78 -5.90 3.65 6.05
N VAL A 79 -5.58 4.62 6.92
CA VAL A 79 -4.47 5.56 6.74
C VAL A 79 -3.12 4.83 6.76
N ALA A 80 -2.92 3.88 7.67
CA ALA A 80 -1.69 3.09 7.72
C ALA A 80 -1.46 2.28 6.43
N ALA A 81 -2.52 1.69 5.87
CA ALA A 81 -2.45 0.98 4.59
C ALA A 81 -2.17 1.94 3.41
N LEU A 82 -2.79 3.12 3.40
CA LEU A 82 -2.57 4.14 2.38
C LEU A 82 -1.12 4.67 2.37
N LEU A 83 -0.56 4.90 3.56
CA LEU A 83 0.80 5.43 3.72
C LEU A 83 1.88 4.38 3.49
N ARG A 84 1.51 3.10 3.30
CA ARG A 84 2.47 2.00 3.23
C ARG A 84 3.43 2.11 2.05
N ASP A 85 3.02 2.75 0.95
CA ASP A 85 3.83 2.90 -0.26
C ASP A 85 4.34 4.34 -0.47
N ILE A 86 4.24 5.22 0.53
CA ILE A 86 4.55 6.64 0.35
C ILE A 86 6.02 6.91 -0.04
N ALA A 87 6.95 6.13 0.49
CA ALA A 87 8.36 6.24 0.14
C ALA A 87 8.62 5.88 -1.33
N GLU A 88 7.88 4.90 -1.87
CA GLU A 88 7.99 4.53 -3.28
C GLU A 88 7.43 5.64 -4.18
N ILE A 89 6.28 6.24 -3.81
CA ILE A 89 5.72 7.41 -4.53
C ILE A 89 6.74 8.55 -4.57
N LEU A 90 7.37 8.88 -3.44
CA LEU A 90 8.37 9.94 -3.38
C LEU A 90 9.61 9.64 -4.22
N LEU A 91 10.06 8.38 -4.28
CA LEU A 91 11.17 8.00 -5.15
C LEU A 91 10.82 8.21 -6.63
N TRP A 92 9.58 7.95 -7.05
CA TRP A 92 9.15 8.26 -8.41
C TRP A 92 9.13 9.76 -8.70
N CYS A 93 8.74 10.59 -7.73
CA CYS A 93 8.71 12.04 -7.90
C CYS A 93 10.11 12.66 -7.91
N PHE A 94 10.95 12.32 -6.92
CA PHE A 94 12.21 13.03 -6.66
C PHE A 94 13.47 12.32 -7.19
N ALA A 95 13.37 11.04 -7.54
CA ALA A 95 14.45 10.26 -8.14
C ALA A 95 13.98 9.40 -9.32
N PRO A 96 13.29 9.99 -10.32
CA PRO A 96 12.59 9.25 -11.37
C PRO A 96 13.50 8.32 -12.18
N GLN A 97 14.72 8.73 -12.50
CA GLN A 97 15.68 7.89 -13.25
C GLN A 97 16.07 6.64 -12.47
N LEU A 98 16.34 6.78 -11.16
CA LEU A 98 16.69 5.65 -10.31
C LEU A 98 15.49 4.71 -10.13
N ALA A 99 14.28 5.26 -10.02
CA ALA A 99 13.05 4.45 -9.95
C ALA A 99 12.80 3.66 -11.23
N LEU A 100 13.02 4.27 -12.39
CA LEU A 100 12.97 3.59 -13.68
C LEU A 100 14.01 2.47 -13.79
N GLU A 101 15.23 2.69 -13.29
CA GLU A 101 16.28 1.68 -13.29
C GLU A 101 15.93 0.48 -12.40
N VAL A 102 15.45 0.72 -11.16
CA VAL A 102 14.96 -0.36 -10.28
C VAL A 102 13.84 -1.16 -10.94
N ASN A 103 12.88 -0.47 -11.59
CA ASN A 103 11.80 -1.15 -12.27
C ASN A 103 12.32 -1.98 -13.46
N GLY A 104 13.24 -1.42 -14.26
CA GLY A 104 13.86 -2.14 -15.38
C GLY A 104 14.66 -3.37 -14.96
N LEU A 105 15.33 -3.35 -13.80
CA LEU A 105 15.99 -4.54 -13.25
C LEU A 105 14.99 -5.65 -12.92
N LYS A 106 13.87 -5.29 -12.28
CA LYS A 106 12.81 -6.25 -11.91
C LYS A 106 12.09 -6.82 -13.12
N GLU A 107 11.90 -6.04 -14.18
CA GLU A 107 11.30 -6.51 -15.44
C GLU A 107 12.21 -7.51 -16.18
N ARG A 108 13.53 -7.32 -16.11
CA ARG A 108 14.51 -8.23 -16.72
C ARG A 108 14.68 -9.54 -15.94
N ASP A 109 14.51 -9.51 -14.63
CA ASP A 109 14.58 -10.68 -13.76
C ASP A 109 13.38 -10.73 -12.81
N PRO A 110 12.26 -11.36 -13.24
CA PRO A 110 11.05 -11.49 -12.42
C PRO A 110 11.27 -12.27 -11.11
N GLY A 111 12.33 -13.08 -11.02
CA GLY A 111 12.70 -13.80 -9.80
C GLY A 111 13.46 -12.92 -8.79
N MET A 112 13.92 -11.73 -9.21
CA MET A 112 14.67 -10.82 -8.37
C MET A 112 13.80 -10.25 -7.25
N ARG A 113 14.26 -10.42 -6.01
CA ARG A 113 13.62 -9.77 -4.85
C ARG A 113 13.79 -8.25 -4.96
N SER A 114 12.70 -7.49 -4.80
CA SER A 114 12.70 -6.01 -4.87
C SER A 114 13.79 -5.36 -4.02
N ARG A 115 14.08 -5.90 -2.82
CA ARG A 115 15.13 -5.38 -1.94
C ARG A 115 16.52 -5.37 -2.59
N VAL A 116 16.82 -6.34 -3.45
CA VAL A 116 18.12 -6.48 -4.11
C VAL A 116 18.27 -5.38 -5.17
N ALA A 117 17.26 -5.20 -6.01
CA ALA A 117 17.23 -4.11 -7.00
C ALA A 117 17.33 -2.74 -6.33
N GLN A 118 16.56 -2.52 -5.25
CA GLN A 118 16.59 -1.26 -4.49
C GLN A 118 17.97 -0.97 -3.90
N THR A 119 18.60 -1.93 -3.22
CA THR A 119 19.94 -1.72 -2.64
C THR A 119 21.00 -1.52 -3.72
N ALA A 120 20.88 -2.19 -4.87
CA ALA A 120 21.84 -2.03 -5.96
C ALA A 120 21.78 -0.63 -6.60
N VAL A 121 20.59 -0.04 -6.74
CA VAL A 121 20.41 1.25 -7.43
C VAL A 121 20.38 2.43 -6.45
N TYR A 122 19.57 2.34 -5.39
CA TYR A 122 19.43 3.43 -4.40
C TYR A 122 20.51 3.43 -3.32
N GLY A 123 21.15 2.28 -3.07
CA GLY A 123 22.03 2.08 -1.92
C GLY A 123 21.30 1.80 -0.60
N PHE A 124 19.97 1.78 -0.60
CA PHE A 124 19.12 1.49 0.57
C PHE A 124 17.83 0.78 0.14
N ARG A 125 17.07 0.23 1.09
CA ARG A 125 15.75 -0.36 0.81
C ARG A 125 14.67 0.71 0.97
N THR A 126 13.61 0.64 0.17
CA THR A 126 12.50 1.61 0.28
C THR A 126 11.85 1.62 1.67
N LEU A 127 11.86 0.48 2.37
CA LEU A 127 11.43 0.39 3.76
C LEU A 127 12.27 1.27 4.71
N ASP A 128 13.58 1.33 4.50
CA ASP A 128 14.48 2.13 5.33
C ASP A 128 14.18 3.64 5.15
N LEU A 129 13.95 4.06 3.91
CA LEU A 129 13.51 5.43 3.60
C LEU A 129 12.14 5.73 4.23
N GLN A 130 11.21 4.78 4.18
CA GLN A 130 9.88 4.96 4.78
C GLN A 130 9.96 5.18 6.28
N LEU A 131 10.75 4.38 7.00
CA LEU A 131 10.95 4.55 8.44
C LEU A 131 11.55 5.94 8.75
N ALA A 132 12.58 6.34 8.00
CA ALA A 132 13.20 7.66 8.15
C ALA A 132 12.22 8.82 7.88
N LEU A 133 11.34 8.69 6.87
CA LEU A 133 10.29 9.67 6.58
C LEU A 133 9.26 9.76 7.71
N CYS A 134 8.84 8.62 8.26
CA CYS A 134 7.89 8.60 9.36
C CYS A 134 8.45 9.30 10.62
N GLU A 135 9.74 9.11 10.90
CA GLU A 135 10.44 9.83 11.97
C GLU A 135 10.53 11.33 11.67
N ALA A 136 10.97 11.72 10.47
CA ALA A 136 11.13 13.11 10.07
C ALA A 136 9.80 13.90 10.09
N TRP A 137 8.70 13.25 9.72
CA TRP A 137 7.35 13.83 9.73
C TRP A 137 6.65 13.74 11.07
N HIS A 138 7.30 13.19 12.10
CA HIS A 138 6.74 13.02 13.44
C HIS A 138 5.39 12.29 13.42
N LEU A 139 5.28 11.24 12.60
CA LEU A 139 4.05 10.46 12.54
C LEU A 139 3.78 9.77 13.87
N PRO A 140 2.50 9.67 14.29
CA PRO A 140 2.12 8.94 15.49
C PRO A 140 2.72 7.54 15.59
N SER A 141 3.14 7.19 16.80
CA SER A 141 3.67 5.85 17.14
C SER A 141 2.71 4.71 16.76
N LEU A 142 1.40 5.00 16.76
CA LEU A 142 0.37 4.06 16.35
C LEU A 142 0.43 3.74 14.85
N LEU A 143 0.58 4.76 13.99
CA LEU A 143 0.72 4.55 12.55
C LEU A 143 2.02 3.79 12.25
N LEU A 144 3.12 4.13 12.94
CA LEU A 144 4.39 3.38 12.86
C LEU A 144 4.20 1.90 13.23
N THR A 145 3.43 1.62 14.28
CA THR A 145 3.13 0.24 14.71
C THR A 145 2.31 -0.50 13.66
N LEU A 146 1.27 0.14 13.10
CA LEU A 146 0.40 -0.45 12.09
C LEU A 146 1.12 -0.75 10.77
N MET A 147 2.16 0.03 10.44
CA MET A 147 3.00 -0.19 9.26
C MET A 147 4.12 -1.22 9.48
N ASN A 148 4.37 -1.64 10.73
CA ASN A 148 5.47 -2.55 11.08
C ASN A 148 5.08 -4.03 10.99
N GLU A 149 5.52 -4.71 9.94
CA GLU A 149 5.25 -6.14 9.71
C GLU A 149 5.81 -7.07 10.80
N ALA A 150 6.78 -6.64 11.61
CA ALA A 150 7.27 -7.45 12.71
C ALA A 150 6.20 -7.69 13.81
N GLN A 151 5.13 -6.89 13.81
CA GLN A 151 4.03 -6.97 14.77
C GLN A 151 2.80 -7.71 14.22
N VAL A 152 2.99 -8.63 13.27
CA VAL A 152 1.91 -9.46 12.67
C VAL A 152 1.12 -10.32 13.67
N ASN A 153 1.50 -10.40 14.95
CA ASN A 153 0.62 -11.01 15.95
C ASN A 153 -0.57 -10.09 16.32
N ASN A 154 -0.47 -8.79 16.05
CA ASN A 154 -1.55 -7.84 16.22
C ASN A 154 -2.52 -7.92 15.02
N PRO A 155 -3.82 -8.20 15.24
CA PRO A 155 -4.80 -8.31 14.16
C PRO A 155 -4.94 -7.05 13.29
N ARG A 156 -4.72 -5.85 13.85
CA ARG A 156 -4.76 -4.59 13.10
C ARG A 156 -3.58 -4.48 12.13
N VAL A 157 -2.40 -4.89 12.56
CA VAL A 157 -1.20 -4.98 11.71
C VAL A 157 -1.39 -6.04 10.64
N ARG A 158 -1.93 -7.23 10.99
CA ARG A 158 -2.26 -8.27 10.00
C ARG A 158 -3.20 -7.77 8.93
N ASN A 159 -4.21 -6.98 9.29
CA ASN A 159 -5.13 -6.38 8.34
C ASN A 159 -4.39 -5.50 7.31
N VAL A 160 -3.54 -4.58 7.77
CA VAL A 160 -2.71 -3.76 6.88
C VAL A 160 -1.81 -4.61 5.99
N VAL A 161 -1.10 -5.59 6.56
CA VAL A 161 -0.18 -6.47 5.81
C VAL A 161 -0.91 -7.28 4.74
N CYS A 162 -2.05 -7.87 5.07
CA CYS A 162 -2.85 -8.63 4.11
C CYS A 162 -3.36 -7.72 2.99
N ALA A 163 -3.82 -6.50 3.33
CA ALA A 163 -4.42 -5.59 2.36
C ALA A 163 -3.38 -5.07 1.35
N VAL A 164 -2.18 -4.77 1.84
CA VAL A 164 -1.04 -4.35 1.03
C VAL A 164 -0.53 -5.50 0.16
N SER A 165 -0.47 -6.72 0.70
CA SER A 165 -0.01 -7.91 -0.07
C SER A 165 -0.98 -8.22 -1.20
N LEU A 166 -2.29 -8.28 -0.92
CA LEU A 166 -3.32 -8.50 -1.94
C LEU A 166 -3.31 -7.39 -3.00
N ALA A 167 -3.22 -6.12 -2.60
CA ALA A 167 -3.14 -5.01 -3.55
C ALA A 167 -1.90 -5.11 -4.45
N ARG A 168 -0.76 -5.56 -3.90
CA ARG A 168 0.50 -5.75 -4.64
C ARG A 168 0.43 -6.90 -5.63
N HIS A 169 -0.03 -8.08 -5.22
CA HIS A 169 -0.09 -9.24 -6.10
C HIS A 169 -1.21 -9.09 -7.14
N SER A 170 -2.39 -8.55 -6.75
CA SER A 170 -3.48 -8.26 -7.70
C SER A 170 -3.13 -7.16 -8.72
N ALA A 171 -2.11 -6.33 -8.48
CA ALA A 171 -1.63 -5.36 -9.46
C ALA A 171 -0.89 -6.03 -10.64
N ASN A 172 -0.35 -7.24 -10.45
CA ASN A 172 0.25 -8.05 -11.51
C ASN A 172 -0.79 -8.88 -12.28
N GLY A 173 -2.06 -8.81 -11.88
CA GLY A 173 -3.16 -9.63 -12.38
C GLY A 173 -3.59 -10.72 -11.38
N TRP A 174 -4.76 -11.30 -11.62
CA TRP A 174 -5.35 -12.29 -10.71
C TRP A 174 -4.75 -13.70 -10.82
N ASN A 175 -3.73 -13.87 -11.66
CA ASN A 175 -2.98 -15.13 -11.84
C ASN A 175 -1.61 -15.12 -11.14
N ASP A 176 -1.34 -14.11 -10.30
CA ASP A 176 -0.10 -14.04 -9.53
C ASP A 176 0.00 -15.24 -8.56
N PRO A 177 1.13 -15.98 -8.56
CA PRO A 177 1.28 -17.21 -7.78
C PRO A 177 1.22 -17.00 -6.27
N ALA A 178 1.36 -15.77 -5.76
CA ALA A 178 1.26 -15.46 -4.34
C ALA A 178 -0.18 -15.21 -3.86
N LEU A 179 -1.15 -15.03 -4.77
CA LEU A 179 -2.55 -14.76 -4.41
C LEU A 179 -3.22 -15.86 -3.59
N PRO A 180 -3.00 -17.17 -3.83
CA PRO A 180 -3.57 -18.22 -2.98
C PRO A 180 -3.17 -18.07 -1.51
N ASP A 181 -1.91 -17.72 -1.24
CA ASP A 181 -1.42 -17.49 0.12
C ASP A 181 -2.05 -16.24 0.74
N ASP A 182 -2.22 -15.17 -0.05
CA ASP A 182 -2.94 -13.97 0.40
C ASP A 182 -4.38 -14.31 0.80
N PHE A 183 -5.12 -15.05 -0.04
CA PHE A 183 -6.52 -15.40 0.24
C PHE A 183 -6.65 -16.25 1.50
N ASN A 184 -5.74 -17.19 1.73
CA ASN A 184 -5.70 -17.99 2.96
C ASN A 184 -5.43 -17.11 4.19
N ALA A 185 -4.43 -16.22 4.12
CA ALA A 185 -4.11 -15.32 5.24
C ALA A 185 -5.27 -14.38 5.58
N ILE A 186 -6.00 -13.89 4.58
CA ILE A 186 -7.19 -13.05 4.75
C ILE A 186 -8.37 -13.86 5.29
N ALA A 187 -8.59 -15.09 4.78
CA ALA A 187 -9.61 -16.00 5.28
C ALA A 187 -9.41 -16.28 6.77
N ASP A 188 -8.18 -16.57 7.20
CA ASP A 188 -7.82 -16.74 8.61
C ASP A 188 -8.05 -15.48 9.43
N LEU A 189 -7.75 -14.30 8.87
CA LEU A 189 -7.95 -13.01 9.53
C LEU A 189 -9.44 -12.66 9.71
N LEU A 190 -10.28 -13.02 8.73
CA LEU A 190 -11.70 -12.67 8.68
C LEU A 190 -12.62 -13.79 9.20
N HIS A 191 -12.07 -14.97 9.49
CA HIS A 191 -12.82 -16.19 9.78
C HIS A 191 -13.82 -16.54 8.67
N LEU A 192 -13.36 -16.43 7.42
CA LEU A 192 -14.12 -16.73 6.21
C LEU A 192 -13.43 -17.86 5.42
N THR A 193 -14.09 -18.39 4.40
CA THR A 193 -13.43 -19.25 3.41
C THR A 193 -12.65 -18.42 2.38
N PRO A 194 -11.57 -18.96 1.77
CA PRO A 194 -10.87 -18.27 0.68
C PRO A 194 -11.80 -17.81 -0.45
N ASP A 195 -12.78 -18.63 -0.84
CA ASP A 195 -13.77 -18.27 -1.87
C ASP A 195 -14.60 -17.04 -1.48
N ALA A 196 -14.99 -16.93 -0.21
CA ALA A 196 -15.73 -15.79 0.30
C ALA A 196 -14.88 -14.50 0.33
N VAL A 197 -13.56 -14.64 0.42
CA VAL A 197 -12.60 -13.54 0.27
C VAL A 197 -12.47 -13.15 -1.20
N MET A 198 -12.33 -14.10 -2.11
CA MET A 198 -12.23 -13.86 -3.56
C MET A 198 -13.45 -13.10 -4.09
N MET A 199 -14.67 -13.51 -3.72
CA MET A 199 -15.90 -12.81 -4.10
C MET A 199 -15.91 -11.35 -3.62
N ARG A 200 -15.39 -11.09 -2.41
CA ARG A 200 -15.28 -9.72 -1.85
C ARG A 200 -14.21 -8.89 -2.54
N ALA A 201 -13.15 -9.52 -3.04
CA ALA A 201 -12.13 -8.87 -3.86
C ALA A 201 -12.63 -8.57 -5.30
N GLY A 202 -13.86 -8.96 -5.64
CA GLY A 202 -14.47 -8.76 -6.96
C GLY A 202 -14.04 -9.82 -7.99
N ILE A 203 -13.55 -10.97 -7.54
CA ILE A 203 -13.16 -12.10 -8.39
C ILE A 203 -14.27 -13.14 -8.32
N ASP A 204 -14.75 -13.61 -9.48
CA ASP A 204 -15.61 -14.79 -9.52
C ASP A 204 -14.73 -16.05 -9.41
N PRO A 205 -14.84 -16.84 -8.31
CA PRO A 205 -14.00 -18.01 -8.09
C PRO A 205 -14.14 -19.07 -9.18
N TYR A 206 -15.27 -19.12 -9.90
CA TYR A 206 -15.50 -20.08 -10.99
C TYR A 206 -14.82 -19.70 -12.31
N THR A 207 -14.55 -18.40 -12.54
CA THR A 207 -13.81 -17.93 -13.74
C THR A 207 -12.28 -18.07 -13.61
N ALA A 208 -11.76 -18.09 -12.37
CA ALA A 208 -10.34 -18.29 -12.10
C ALA A 208 -9.88 -19.74 -12.40
N GLU A 209 -10.74 -20.73 -12.16
CA GLU A 209 -10.45 -22.14 -12.48
C GLU A 209 -10.44 -22.41 -14.00
N GLU A 210 -11.33 -21.78 -14.77
CA GLU A 210 -11.38 -21.93 -16.23
C GLU A 210 -10.11 -21.36 -16.91
N THR A 211 -9.60 -20.23 -16.43
CA THR A 211 -8.36 -19.64 -16.96
C THR A 211 -7.11 -20.44 -16.57
N ALA A 212 -7.09 -21.07 -15.39
CA ALA A 212 -6.04 -22.00 -14.99
C ALA A 212 -6.11 -23.35 -15.75
N GLY A 213 -7.31 -23.83 -16.06
CA GLY A 213 -7.55 -25.08 -16.80
C GLY A 213 -7.21 -24.98 -18.30
N LEU A 214 -7.50 -23.84 -18.95
CA LEU A 214 -7.13 -23.62 -20.36
C LEU A 214 -5.60 -23.56 -20.56
N ASN A 215 -4.86 -22.94 -19.63
CA ASN A 215 -3.40 -22.83 -19.75
C ASN A 215 -2.67 -24.16 -19.52
N ARG A 216 -3.24 -25.07 -18.72
CA ARG A 216 -2.70 -26.44 -18.57
C ARG A 216 -3.00 -27.33 -19.78
N SER A 217 -4.11 -27.09 -20.47
CA SER A 217 -4.51 -27.85 -21.67
C SER A 217 -3.71 -27.47 -22.92
N ASN A 218 -3.17 -26.25 -22.97
CA ASN A 218 -2.30 -25.78 -24.06
C ASN A 218 -0.80 -26.07 -23.84
N ALA A 219 -0.43 -26.65 -22.69
CA ALA A 219 0.95 -27.02 -22.34
C ALA A 219 1.17 -28.55 -22.36
N GLY A 220 0.19 -29.32 -22.87
CA GLY A 220 0.24 -30.78 -23.04
C GLY A 220 0.44 -31.19 -24.49
#